data_AF-A0A9N9PAX4-F1
#
_entry.id   AF-A0A9N9PAX4-F1
#
_cell.length_a   1.000
_cell.length_b   1.000
_cell.length_c   1.000
_cell.angle_alpha   90.00
_cell.angle_beta   90.00
_cell.angle_gamma   90.00
#
_symmetry.space_group_name_H-M   'P 1'
#
loop_
_entity.id
_entity.type
_entity.pdbx_description
1 polymer ?
#
loop_
_entity_poly.entity_id
_entity_poly.type
_entity_poly.pdbx_seq_one_letter_code
_entity_poly.pdbx_strand_id
1 'polypeptide(L)'
;CYVDEFSSIHNFTTFLKGITNNAKVYSKKILPLSILVIQSIQDFTENYVLIDFDEFKNKINGIANKANKSYEETRCIEKLYNAILESFKTKQDNKDANRAIKKDKESKLAAAAACLIRDVLKTSIENFVTALTKIESFFAILKCELSYLAHNPDESEIKKHYDKCNKGIKTIIGECKYFIGMILDCQANLEVIPDKVNENYVEQWVLKKTSQDRQTISLLES
;
A
#
# COMPACT_ATOMS: atom_id res chain seq x y z
N CYS A 1 -16.12 11.46 -40.83
CA CYS A 1 -16.30 11.92 -39.43
C CYS A 1 -14.93 11.93 -38.73
N TYR A 2 -14.25 13.07 -38.78
CA TYR A 2 -12.97 13.30 -38.12
C TYR A 2 -13.25 13.51 -36.63
N VAL A 3 -13.22 12.45 -35.83
CA VAL A 3 -13.25 12.60 -34.37
C VAL A 3 -11.84 13.01 -33.95
N ASP A 4 -11.72 14.21 -33.42
CA ASP A 4 -10.49 14.95 -33.12
C ASP A 4 -9.43 14.11 -32.37
N GLU A 5 -8.28 13.82 -33.00
CA GLU A 5 -7.16 13.08 -32.41
C GLU A 5 -6.61 13.75 -31.15
N PHE A 6 -6.70 15.09 -31.09
CA PHE A 6 -6.28 15.88 -29.93
C PHE A 6 -7.06 15.52 -28.67
N SER A 7 -8.36 15.21 -28.78
CA SER A 7 -9.19 14.80 -27.64
C SER A 7 -8.74 13.43 -27.09
N SER A 8 -8.32 12.51 -27.96
CA SER A 8 -7.88 11.16 -27.55
C SER A 8 -6.53 11.18 -26.82
N ILE A 9 -5.58 11.98 -27.32
CA ILE A 9 -4.25 12.15 -26.71
C ILE A 9 -4.37 12.86 -25.36
N HIS A 10 -5.24 13.87 -25.27
CA HIS A 10 -5.53 14.57 -24.02
C HIS A 10 -6.12 13.64 -22.95
N ASN A 11 -7.06 12.76 -23.33
CA ASN A 11 -7.66 11.78 -22.42
C ASN A 11 -6.62 10.78 -21.91
N PHE A 12 -5.76 10.26 -22.80
CA PHE A 12 -4.70 9.34 -22.43
C PHE A 12 -3.65 9.98 -21.51
N THR A 13 -3.23 11.21 -21.81
CA THR A 13 -2.28 11.97 -20.97
C THR A 13 -2.85 12.27 -19.59
N THR A 14 -4.14 12.65 -19.52
CA THR A 14 -4.85 12.86 -18.25
C THR A 14 -4.90 11.57 -17.44
N PHE A 15 -5.18 10.44 -18.07
CA PHE A 15 -5.18 9.13 -17.44
C PHE A 15 -3.79 8.72 -16.91
N LEU A 16 -2.72 8.89 -17.69
CA LEU A 16 -1.34 8.63 -17.25
C LEU A 16 -0.92 9.50 -16.06
N LYS A 17 -1.30 10.78 -16.07
CA LYS A 17 -1.11 11.69 -14.93
C LYS A 17 -1.84 11.18 -13.69
N GLY A 18 -3.05 10.66 -13.84
CA GLY A 18 -3.81 10.01 -12.77
C GLY A 18 -3.06 8.83 -12.14
N ILE A 19 -2.56 7.89 -12.96
CA ILE A 19 -1.79 6.72 -12.46
C ILE A 19 -0.51 7.17 -11.75
N THR A 20 0.20 8.13 -12.34
CA THR A 20 1.45 8.63 -11.74
C THR A 20 1.17 9.29 -10.39
N ASN A 21 0.10 10.09 -10.30
CA ASN A 21 -0.35 10.65 -9.04
C ASN A 21 -0.70 9.56 -8.03
N ASN A 22 -1.40 8.50 -8.44
CA ASN A 22 -1.73 7.36 -7.57
C ASN A 22 -0.47 6.65 -7.06
N ALA A 23 0.52 6.40 -7.92
CA ALA A 23 1.80 5.82 -7.53
C ALA A 23 2.57 6.72 -6.54
N LYS A 24 2.54 8.04 -6.75
CA LYS A 24 3.13 9.01 -5.81
C LYS A 24 2.37 9.07 -4.48
N VAL A 25 1.04 8.99 -4.49
CA VAL A 25 0.24 8.90 -3.26
C VAL A 25 0.59 7.63 -2.50
N TYR A 26 0.70 6.49 -3.19
CA TYR A 26 1.15 5.25 -2.57
C TYR A 26 2.55 5.40 -1.93
N SER A 27 3.53 5.87 -2.70
CA SER A 27 4.90 6.07 -2.24
C SER A 27 5.00 7.06 -1.06
N LYS A 28 4.34 8.22 -1.14
CA LYS A 28 4.50 9.30 -0.15
C LYS A 28 3.58 9.20 1.06
N LYS A 29 2.48 8.44 0.96
CA LYS A 29 1.46 8.37 2.01
C LYS A 29 1.26 6.95 2.51
N ILE A 30 1.06 5.97 1.63
CA ILE A 30 0.74 4.59 2.04
C ILE A 30 1.95 3.88 2.61
N LEU A 31 3.06 3.91 1.86
CA LEU A 31 4.25 3.15 2.21
C LEU A 31 4.86 3.56 3.57
N PRO A 32 5.01 4.86 3.91
CA PRO A 32 5.46 5.27 5.23
C PRO A 32 4.52 4.80 6.34
N LEU A 33 3.20 4.78 6.10
CA LEU A 33 2.24 4.28 7.07
C LEU A 33 2.34 2.74 7.20
N SER A 34 2.62 1.99 6.13
CA SER A 34 2.90 0.54 6.22
C SER A 34 4.10 0.26 7.13
N ILE A 35 5.16 1.06 6.98
CA ILE A 35 6.38 0.95 7.77
C ILE A 35 6.07 1.19 9.26
N LEU A 36 5.33 2.24 9.57
CA LEU A 36 4.98 2.60 10.95
C LEU A 36 4.20 1.49 11.67
N VAL A 37 3.26 0.82 10.99
CA VAL A 37 2.53 -0.33 11.57
C VAL A 37 3.50 -1.43 11.96
N ILE A 38 4.34 -1.82 11.01
CA ILE A 38 5.19 -2.99 11.15
C ILE A 38 6.27 -2.73 12.20
N GLN A 39 6.77 -1.50 12.27
CA GLN A 39 7.65 -1.04 13.34
C GLN A 39 6.96 -1.10 14.71
N SER A 40 5.71 -0.63 14.85
CA SER A 40 4.98 -0.72 16.13
C SER A 40 4.80 -2.18 16.59
N ILE A 41 4.47 -3.10 15.67
CA ILE A 41 4.34 -4.52 15.97
C ILE A 41 5.70 -5.11 16.35
N GLN A 42 6.74 -4.79 15.60
CA GLN A 42 8.10 -5.26 15.86
C GLN A 42 8.58 -4.78 17.23
N ASP A 43 8.44 -3.49 17.53
CA ASP A 43 8.83 -2.90 18.81
C ASP A 43 8.10 -3.59 19.98
N PHE A 44 6.79 -3.82 19.85
CA PHE A 44 6.04 -4.54 20.89
C PHE A 44 6.57 -5.96 21.10
N THR A 45 6.76 -6.70 20.01
CA THR A 45 7.15 -8.11 20.06
C THR A 45 8.60 -8.32 20.51
N GLU A 46 9.52 -7.45 20.07
CA GLU A 46 10.92 -7.45 20.51
C GLU A 46 11.04 -7.12 22.00
N ASN A 47 10.27 -6.16 22.50
CA ASN A 47 10.24 -5.87 23.94
C ASN A 47 9.72 -7.05 24.78
N TYR A 48 8.80 -7.85 24.24
CA TYR A 48 8.22 -8.99 24.94
C TYR A 48 9.20 -10.17 25.05
N VAL A 49 10.05 -10.40 24.04
CA VAL A 49 11.05 -11.49 24.10
C VAL A 49 12.26 -11.20 24.98
N LEU A 50 12.52 -9.93 25.28
CA LEU A 50 13.70 -9.52 26.06
C LEU A 50 13.52 -9.74 27.56
N ILE A 51 12.29 -9.94 28.03
CA ILE A 51 11.98 -10.08 29.45
C ILE A 51 11.80 -11.55 29.82
N ASP A 52 12.36 -11.95 30.96
CA ASP A 52 12.13 -13.28 31.52
C ASP A 52 10.74 -13.38 32.18
N PHE A 53 10.42 -14.56 32.71
CA PHE A 53 9.11 -14.79 33.33
C PHE A 53 8.87 -13.93 34.57
N ASP A 54 9.88 -13.74 35.41
CA ASP A 54 9.74 -12.98 36.66
C ASP A 54 9.56 -11.49 36.36
N GLU A 55 10.33 -10.98 35.39
CA GLU A 55 10.20 -9.62 34.87
C GLU A 55 8.84 -9.41 34.20
N PHE A 56 8.37 -10.37 33.40
CA PHE A 56 7.03 -10.35 32.80
C PHE A 56 5.94 -10.25 33.86
N LYS A 57 5.98 -11.11 34.88
CA LYS A 57 5.02 -11.13 36.00
C LYS A 57 5.00 -9.77 36.72
N ASN A 58 6.16 -9.21 37.01
CA ASN A 58 6.29 -7.93 37.70
C ASN A 58 5.84 -6.73 36.85
N LYS A 59 5.91 -6.84 35.52
CA LYS A 59 5.58 -5.76 34.57
C LYS A 59 4.27 -5.95 33.83
N ILE A 60 3.46 -6.94 34.19
CA ILE A 60 2.25 -7.33 33.42
C ILE A 60 1.30 -6.15 33.14
N ASN A 61 1.12 -5.24 34.10
CA ASN A 61 0.35 -4.00 33.91
C ASN A 61 0.97 -3.06 32.86
N GLY A 62 2.28 -2.88 32.89
CA GLY A 62 3.01 -2.08 31.90
C GLY A 62 2.92 -2.71 30.50
N ILE A 63 2.95 -4.04 30.42
CA ILE A 63 2.81 -4.77 29.16
C ILE A 63 1.38 -4.67 28.63
N ALA A 64 0.36 -4.76 29.50
CA ALA A 64 -1.04 -4.53 29.14
C ALA A 64 -1.24 -3.12 28.56
N ASN A 65 -0.64 -2.10 29.17
CA ASN A 65 -0.67 -0.72 28.67
C ASN A 65 0.01 -0.59 27.31
N LYS A 66 1.17 -1.23 27.10
CA LYS A 66 1.84 -1.27 25.79
C LYS A 66 0.98 -1.97 24.74
N ALA A 67 0.36 -3.10 25.07
CA ALA A 67 -0.55 -3.82 24.17
C ALA A 67 -1.76 -2.95 23.80
N ASN A 68 -2.30 -2.18 24.75
CA ASN A 68 -3.38 -1.23 24.49
C ASN A 68 -2.91 -0.06 23.59
N LYS A 69 -1.68 0.42 23.77
CA LYS A 69 -1.12 1.44 22.87
C LYS A 69 -0.97 0.90 21.44
N SER A 70 -0.42 -0.29 21.27
CA SER A 70 -0.30 -0.95 19.95
C SER A 70 -1.67 -1.24 19.31
N TYR A 71 -2.69 -1.58 20.12
CA TYR A 71 -4.08 -1.67 19.67
C TYR A 71 -4.57 -0.34 19.08
N GLU A 72 -4.47 0.76 19.82
CA GLU A 72 -4.95 2.07 19.35
C GLU A 72 -4.16 2.59 18.13
N GLU A 73 -2.85 2.35 18.09
CA GLU A 73 -1.99 2.67 16.93
C GLU A 73 -2.43 1.88 15.70
N THR A 74 -2.57 0.57 15.81
CA THR A 74 -3.00 -0.31 14.69
C THR A 74 -4.38 0.12 14.19
N ARG A 75 -5.32 0.37 15.10
CA ARG A 75 -6.68 0.82 14.78
C ARG A 75 -6.70 2.18 14.09
N CYS A 76 -5.87 3.12 14.55
CA CYS A 76 -5.73 4.43 13.91
C CYS A 76 -5.20 4.28 12.48
N ILE A 77 -4.20 3.44 12.28
CA ILE A 77 -3.62 3.20 10.97
C ILE A 77 -4.60 2.47 10.06
N GLU A 78 -5.37 1.50 10.55
CA GLU A 78 -6.44 0.84 9.79
C GLU A 78 -7.45 1.87 9.24
N LYS A 79 -7.89 2.83 10.08
CA LYS A 79 -8.79 3.91 9.64
C LYS A 79 -8.18 4.76 8.53
N LEU A 80 -6.88 5.07 8.60
CA LEU A 80 -6.18 5.78 7.53
C LEU A 80 -6.15 4.97 6.24
N TYR A 81 -5.85 3.68 6.30
CA TYR A 81 -5.87 2.79 5.14
C TYR A 81 -7.25 2.69 4.50
N ASN A 82 -8.30 2.58 5.32
CA ASN A 82 -9.69 2.60 4.84
C ASN A 82 -10.04 3.92 4.16
N ALA A 83 -9.64 5.07 4.72
CA ALA A 83 -9.85 6.37 4.09
C ALA A 83 -9.15 6.49 2.72
N ILE A 84 -7.94 5.94 2.60
CA ILE A 84 -7.24 5.89 1.31
C ILE A 84 -7.93 4.93 0.35
N LEU A 85 -8.34 3.74 0.81
CA LEU A 85 -9.09 2.79 -0.03
C LEU A 85 -10.38 3.41 -0.58
N GLU A 86 -11.10 4.20 0.22
CA GLU A 86 -12.25 4.97 -0.25
C GLU A 86 -11.89 6.01 -1.32
N SER A 87 -10.73 6.66 -1.21
CA SER A 87 -10.23 7.57 -2.26
C SER A 87 -9.93 6.87 -3.58
N PHE A 88 -9.58 5.59 -3.55
CA PHE A 88 -9.45 4.75 -4.76
C PHE A 88 -10.81 4.29 -5.32
N LYS A 89 -11.89 4.36 -4.54
CA LYS A 89 -13.26 4.00 -4.98
C LYS A 89 -14.00 5.20 -5.60
N THR A 90 -13.68 6.44 -5.23
CA THR A 90 -14.41 7.63 -5.67
C THR A 90 -14.00 8.11 -7.07
N LYS A 91 -14.75 7.59 -8.05
CA LYS A 91 -15.27 8.26 -9.29
C LYS A 91 -14.29 8.58 -10.44
N GLN A 92 -14.77 8.24 -11.65
CA GLN A 92 -14.50 8.87 -12.97
C GLN A 92 -13.56 8.14 -13.97
N ASP A 93 -12.55 7.38 -13.56
CA ASP A 93 -11.51 6.90 -14.51
C ASP A 93 -11.99 5.87 -15.55
N ASN A 94 -13.06 5.13 -15.25
CA ASN A 94 -13.46 3.99 -16.07
C ASN A 94 -14.21 4.40 -17.35
N LYS A 95 -14.81 5.60 -17.42
CA LYS A 95 -15.54 6.04 -18.63
C LYS A 95 -14.61 6.66 -19.67
N ASP A 96 -13.55 7.34 -19.24
CA ASP A 96 -12.61 8.03 -20.13
C ASP A 96 -11.54 7.07 -20.67
N ALA A 97 -11.08 6.08 -19.88
CA ALA A 97 -10.27 4.96 -20.37
C ALA A 97 -11.01 4.17 -21.47
N ASN A 98 -12.29 3.84 -21.25
CA ASN A 98 -13.13 3.13 -22.23
C ASN A 98 -13.43 3.95 -23.51
N ARG A 99 -13.35 5.29 -23.47
CA ARG A 99 -13.43 6.14 -24.67
C ARG A 99 -12.11 6.20 -25.44
N ALA A 100 -10.98 6.30 -24.75
CA ALA A 100 -9.64 6.31 -25.36
C ALA A 100 -9.28 4.96 -26.03
N ILE A 101 -9.81 3.85 -25.49
CA ILE A 101 -9.69 2.48 -26.02
C ILE A 101 -10.20 2.33 -27.47
N LYS A 102 -10.98 3.26 -28.04
CA LYS A 102 -11.64 3.03 -29.34
C LYS A 102 -10.80 3.24 -30.61
N LYS A 103 -9.57 3.76 -30.56
CA LYS A 103 -8.89 4.20 -31.80
C LYS A 103 -7.51 3.62 -32.15
N ASP A 104 -6.73 3.11 -31.19
CA ASP A 104 -5.38 2.59 -31.49
C ASP A 104 -4.97 1.40 -30.59
N LYS A 105 -4.17 0.46 -31.11
CA LYS A 105 -3.75 -0.76 -30.39
C LYS A 105 -2.79 -0.45 -29.24
N GLU A 106 -1.92 0.54 -29.37
CA GLU A 106 -0.94 0.89 -28.34
C GLU A 106 -1.62 1.63 -27.17
N SER A 107 -2.57 2.52 -27.49
CA SER A 107 -3.44 3.17 -26.48
C SER A 107 -4.25 2.15 -25.67
N LYS A 108 -4.78 1.11 -26.32
CA LYS A 108 -5.46 -0.01 -25.62
C LYS A 108 -4.54 -0.76 -24.68
N LEU A 109 -3.31 -1.07 -25.12
CA LEU A 109 -2.33 -1.81 -24.32
C LEU A 109 -1.94 -0.99 -23.08
N ALA A 110 -1.66 0.30 -23.25
CA ALA A 110 -1.30 1.18 -22.15
C ALA A 110 -2.46 1.41 -21.16
N ALA A 111 -3.69 1.58 -21.65
CA ALA A 111 -4.89 1.67 -20.80
C ALA A 111 -5.15 0.38 -20.01
N ALA A 112 -4.97 -0.79 -20.64
CA ALA A 112 -5.09 -2.07 -19.97
C ALA A 112 -4.02 -2.26 -18.89
N ALA A 113 -2.75 -1.98 -19.21
CA ALA A 113 -1.64 -2.06 -18.24
C ALA A 113 -1.87 -1.18 -17.02
N ALA A 114 -2.36 0.03 -17.24
CA ALA A 114 -2.71 0.96 -16.17
C ALA A 114 -3.87 0.51 -15.29
N CYS A 115 -4.95 -0.01 -15.89
CA CYS A 115 -6.06 -0.60 -15.14
C CYS A 115 -5.56 -1.79 -14.30
N LEU A 116 -4.70 -2.64 -14.86
CA LEU A 116 -4.08 -3.74 -14.13
C LEU A 116 -3.27 -3.25 -12.92
N ILE A 117 -2.42 -2.22 -13.09
CA ILE A 117 -1.63 -1.66 -11.98
C ILE A 117 -2.54 -1.12 -10.87
N ARG A 118 -3.60 -0.37 -11.23
CA ARG A 118 -4.58 0.14 -10.26
C ARG A 118 -5.26 -1.00 -9.51
N ASP A 119 -5.71 -2.02 -10.22
CA ASP A 119 -6.47 -3.12 -9.61
C ASP A 119 -5.57 -3.95 -8.69
N VAL A 120 -4.32 -4.21 -9.10
CA VAL A 120 -3.30 -4.85 -8.25
C VAL A 120 -3.02 -4.03 -6.99
N LEU A 121 -2.89 -2.70 -7.14
CA LEU A 121 -2.65 -1.81 -6.00
C LEU A 121 -3.83 -1.80 -5.03
N LYS A 122 -5.06 -1.74 -5.56
CA LYS A 122 -6.28 -1.81 -4.77
C LYS A 122 -6.35 -3.11 -3.98
N THR A 123 -6.17 -4.26 -4.63
CA THR A 123 -6.16 -5.57 -3.97
C THR A 123 -5.08 -5.67 -2.89
N SER A 124 -3.91 -5.08 -3.15
CA SER A 124 -2.82 -5.04 -2.15
C SER A 124 -3.22 -4.23 -0.91
N ILE A 125 -3.86 -3.08 -1.09
CA ILE A 125 -4.36 -2.24 0.02
C ILE A 125 -5.48 -2.97 0.79
N GLU A 126 -6.41 -3.64 0.10
CA GLU A 126 -7.47 -4.44 0.73
C GLU A 126 -6.92 -5.59 1.58
N ASN A 127 -5.89 -6.28 1.06
CA ASN A 127 -5.19 -7.32 1.80
C ASN A 127 -4.48 -6.76 3.04
N PHE A 128 -3.86 -5.57 2.92
CA PHE A 128 -3.20 -4.93 4.04
C PHE A 128 -4.20 -4.50 5.12
N VAL A 129 -5.33 -3.88 4.75
CA VAL A 129 -6.44 -3.58 5.67
C VAL A 129 -6.89 -4.84 6.40
N THR A 130 -7.11 -5.93 5.66
CA THR A 130 -7.51 -7.21 6.24
C THR A 130 -6.47 -7.74 7.25
N ALA A 131 -5.19 -7.57 6.97
CA ALA A 131 -4.12 -7.93 7.90
C ALA A 131 -4.14 -7.03 9.15
N LEU A 132 -4.30 -5.72 8.98
CA LEU A 132 -4.42 -4.76 10.09
C LEU A 132 -5.57 -5.11 11.02
N THR A 133 -6.75 -5.44 10.49
CA THR A 133 -7.90 -5.85 11.30
C THR A 133 -7.61 -7.10 12.13
N LYS A 134 -6.86 -8.06 11.58
CA LYS A 134 -6.43 -9.25 12.32
C LYS A 134 -5.46 -8.89 13.44
N ILE A 135 -4.51 -7.99 13.18
CA ILE A 135 -3.54 -7.51 14.17
C ILE A 135 -4.23 -6.69 15.27
N GLU A 136 -5.16 -5.81 14.90
CA GLU A 136 -6.01 -5.07 15.84
C GLU A 136 -6.73 -6.06 16.76
N SER A 137 -7.40 -7.06 16.18
CA SER A 137 -8.12 -8.09 16.94
C SER A 137 -7.19 -8.86 17.88
N PHE A 138 -5.98 -9.19 17.43
CA PHE A 138 -4.97 -9.82 18.28
C PHE A 138 -4.61 -8.94 19.49
N PHE A 139 -4.30 -7.66 19.28
CA PHE A 139 -3.98 -6.76 20.38
C PHE A 139 -5.18 -6.48 21.29
N ALA A 140 -6.39 -6.48 20.75
CA ALA A 140 -7.63 -6.37 21.52
C ALA A 140 -7.82 -7.55 22.49
N ILE A 141 -7.51 -8.77 22.04
CA ILE A 141 -7.53 -9.96 22.90
C ILE A 141 -6.38 -9.89 23.91
N LEU A 142 -5.16 -9.63 23.44
CA LEU A 142 -3.95 -9.63 24.26
C LEU A 142 -4.05 -8.62 25.42
N LYS A 143 -4.52 -7.40 25.17
CA LYS A 143 -4.67 -6.38 26.22
C LYS A 143 -5.71 -6.79 27.27
N CYS A 144 -6.77 -7.47 26.85
CA CYS A 144 -7.80 -7.98 27.77
C CYS A 144 -7.27 -9.13 28.62
N GLU A 145 -6.56 -10.09 28.01
CA GLU A 145 -5.91 -11.20 28.73
C GLU A 145 -4.88 -10.69 29.74
N LEU A 146 -3.98 -9.79 29.33
CA LEU A 146 -2.96 -9.22 30.22
C LEU A 146 -3.59 -8.41 31.36
N SER A 147 -4.63 -7.62 31.08
CA SER A 147 -5.37 -6.88 32.10
C SER A 147 -6.05 -7.83 33.09
N TYR A 148 -6.68 -8.90 32.60
CA TYR A 148 -7.29 -9.91 33.47
C TYR A 148 -6.27 -10.55 34.41
N LEU A 149 -5.13 -10.99 33.86
CA LEU A 149 -4.04 -11.61 34.63
C LEU A 149 -3.41 -10.64 35.64
N ALA A 150 -3.35 -9.35 35.30
CA ALA A 150 -2.86 -8.32 36.21
C ALA A 150 -3.77 -8.11 37.44
N HIS A 151 -5.08 -8.27 37.28
CA HIS A 151 -6.07 -8.12 38.36
C HIS A 151 -6.36 -9.44 39.09
N ASN A 152 -6.04 -10.58 38.48
CA ASN A 152 -6.26 -11.93 39.03
C ASN A 152 -4.96 -12.73 38.94
N PRO A 153 -3.97 -12.45 39.81
CA PRO A 153 -2.63 -13.01 39.68
C PRO A 153 -2.59 -14.48 40.11
N ASP A 154 -2.86 -15.38 39.16
CA ASP A 154 -2.56 -16.82 39.26
C ASP A 154 -1.25 -17.12 38.52
N GLU A 155 -0.23 -17.58 39.24
CA GLU A 155 1.10 -17.80 38.67
C GLU A 155 1.12 -18.86 37.57
N SER A 156 0.32 -19.92 37.69
CA SER A 156 0.21 -20.97 36.68
C SER A 156 -0.40 -20.41 35.40
N GLU A 157 -1.46 -19.60 35.49
CA GLU A 157 -2.10 -18.97 34.33
C GLU A 157 -1.20 -17.91 33.67
N ILE A 158 -0.50 -17.10 34.47
CA ILE A 158 0.50 -16.14 33.97
C ILE A 158 1.62 -16.88 33.22
N LYS A 159 2.10 -18.02 33.77
CA LYS A 159 3.15 -18.83 33.15
C LYS A 159 2.70 -19.44 31.84
N LYS A 160 1.50 -20.01 31.78
CA LYS A 160 0.91 -20.55 30.54
C LYS A 160 0.80 -19.47 29.47
N HIS A 161 0.34 -18.27 29.83
CA HIS A 161 0.24 -17.14 28.91
C HIS A 161 1.63 -16.74 28.36
N TYR A 162 2.60 -16.53 29.25
CA TYR A 162 3.97 -16.18 28.87
C TYR A 162 4.59 -17.20 27.90
N ASP A 163 4.50 -18.50 28.22
CA ASP A 163 5.07 -19.56 27.38
C ASP A 163 4.36 -19.67 26.03
N LYS A 164 3.03 -19.46 25.99
CA LYS A 164 2.23 -19.44 24.76
C LYS A 164 2.65 -18.27 23.86
N CYS A 165 2.76 -17.06 24.41
CA CYS A 165 3.16 -15.88 23.67
C CYS A 165 4.59 -16.01 23.14
N ASN A 166 5.54 -16.46 23.96
CA ASN A 166 6.94 -16.63 23.55
C ASN A 166 7.15 -17.65 22.42
N LYS A 167 6.28 -18.66 22.31
CA LYS A 167 6.33 -19.61 21.18
C LYS A 167 5.98 -18.95 19.84
N GLY A 168 5.02 -18.04 19.83
CA GLY A 168 4.52 -17.41 18.59
C GLY A 168 5.30 -16.16 18.16
N ILE A 169 5.91 -15.47 19.12
CA ILE A 169 6.40 -14.10 18.90
C ILE A 169 7.66 -14.04 18.00
N LYS A 170 8.49 -15.09 18.01
CA LYS A 170 9.67 -15.19 17.13
C LYS A 170 9.27 -15.23 15.66
N THR A 171 8.16 -15.89 15.35
CA THR A 171 7.61 -15.91 13.99
C THR A 171 7.18 -14.51 13.58
N ILE A 172 6.49 -13.77 14.45
CA ILE A 172 6.04 -12.40 14.17
C ILE A 172 7.22 -11.48 13.87
N ILE A 173 8.29 -11.55 14.68
CA ILE A 173 9.52 -10.77 14.44
C ILE A 173 10.12 -11.10 13.07
N GLY A 174 10.15 -12.39 12.70
CA GLY A 174 10.61 -12.83 11.38
C GLY A 174 9.81 -12.23 10.22
N GLU A 175 8.48 -12.27 10.32
CA GLU A 175 7.58 -11.70 9.31
C GLU A 175 7.71 -10.17 9.20
N CYS A 176 7.82 -9.46 10.33
CA CYS A 176 8.06 -8.01 10.35
C CYS A 176 9.36 -7.66 9.61
N LYS A 177 10.45 -8.39 9.89
CA LYS A 177 11.76 -8.19 9.23
C LYS A 177 11.70 -8.48 7.73
N TYR A 178 11.03 -9.57 7.35
CA TYR A 178 10.82 -9.92 5.95
C TYR A 178 10.07 -8.79 5.21
N PHE A 179 8.98 -8.29 5.79
CA PHE A 179 8.20 -7.22 5.20
C PHE A 179 8.99 -5.89 5.09
N ILE A 180 9.76 -5.52 6.11
CA ILE A 180 10.64 -4.34 6.06
C ILE A 180 11.66 -4.50 4.92
N GLY A 181 12.22 -5.70 4.73
CA GLY A 181 13.12 -6.00 3.62
C GLY A 181 12.45 -5.77 2.26
N MET A 182 11.23 -6.27 2.06
CA MET A 182 10.47 -6.05 0.82
C MET A 182 10.14 -4.58 0.55
N ILE A 183 9.88 -3.80 1.59
CA ILE A 183 9.58 -2.38 1.45
C ILE A 183 10.75 -1.61 0.85
N LEU A 184 11.99 -1.94 1.22
CA LEU A 184 13.17 -1.25 0.69
C LEU A 184 13.26 -1.41 -0.83
N ASP A 185 12.96 -2.60 -1.35
CA ASP A 185 12.90 -2.86 -2.79
C ASP A 185 11.78 -2.07 -3.47
N CYS A 186 10.62 -1.96 -2.80
CA CYS A 186 9.49 -1.18 -3.31
C CYS A 186 9.80 0.32 -3.33
N GLN A 187 10.51 0.84 -2.32
CA GLN A 187 10.93 2.24 -2.27
C GLN A 187 11.86 2.57 -3.43
N ALA A 188 12.89 1.74 -3.66
CA ALA A 188 13.82 1.93 -4.78
C ALA A 188 13.10 1.96 -6.13
N ASN A 189 12.13 1.06 -6.34
CA ASN A 189 11.32 1.01 -7.56
C ASN A 189 10.36 2.20 -7.71
N LEU A 190 9.91 2.81 -6.62
CA LEU A 190 9.02 3.97 -6.65
C LEU A 190 9.78 5.29 -6.81
N GLU A 191 11.02 5.37 -6.32
CA GLU A 191 11.87 6.56 -6.45
C GLU A 191 12.30 6.83 -7.90
N VAL A 192 12.35 5.80 -8.74
CA VAL A 192 12.67 5.96 -10.17
C VAL A 192 11.49 6.52 -10.99
N ILE A 193 10.32 6.72 -10.39
CA ILE A 193 9.18 7.35 -11.07
C ILE A 193 9.48 8.85 -11.27
N PRO A 194 9.56 9.34 -12.51
CA PRO A 194 9.96 10.71 -12.78
C PRO A 194 8.96 11.74 -12.24
N ASP A 195 9.50 12.85 -11.72
CA ASP A 195 8.66 13.85 -11.07
C ASP A 195 7.76 14.62 -12.04
N LYS A 196 8.20 14.75 -13.29
CA LYS A 196 7.47 15.36 -14.41
C LYS A 196 7.16 14.29 -15.45
N VAL A 197 5.88 13.91 -15.59
CA VAL A 197 5.38 13.07 -16.71
C VAL A 197 5.31 13.86 -18.04
N ASN A 198 5.88 15.07 -18.07
CA ASN A 198 5.66 16.03 -19.14
C ASN A 198 6.78 16.05 -20.18
N GLU A 199 7.78 15.18 -20.09
CA GLU A 199 8.62 14.93 -21.27
C GLU A 199 7.85 14.00 -22.19
N ASN A 200 7.25 14.70 -23.13
CA ASN A 200 6.15 14.37 -23.97
C ASN A 200 6.49 13.31 -25.00
N TYR A 201 6.91 12.12 -24.56
CA TYR A 201 7.38 11.07 -25.46
C TYR A 201 6.28 10.65 -26.43
N VAL A 202 5.02 10.69 -25.98
CA VAL A 202 3.85 10.36 -26.79
C VAL A 202 3.50 11.46 -27.76
N GLU A 203 3.37 12.74 -27.38
CA GLU A 203 3.11 13.77 -28.42
C GLU A 203 4.36 13.99 -29.29
N GLN A 204 5.58 13.82 -28.80
CA GLN A 204 6.79 13.81 -29.63
C GLN A 204 6.79 12.65 -30.64
N TRP A 205 6.35 11.47 -30.22
CA TRP A 205 6.19 10.32 -31.12
C TRP A 205 5.07 10.55 -32.14
N VAL A 206 3.92 11.09 -31.71
CA VAL A 206 2.81 11.48 -32.61
C VAL A 206 3.31 12.52 -33.61
N LEU A 207 3.97 13.58 -33.16
CA LEU A 207 4.56 14.61 -34.01
C LEU A 207 5.53 13.99 -35.03
N LYS A 208 6.43 13.09 -34.60
CA LYS A 208 7.32 12.36 -35.51
C LYS A 208 6.56 11.53 -36.55
N LYS A 209 5.50 10.83 -36.14
CA LYS A 209 4.67 10.00 -37.04
C LYS A 209 3.94 10.87 -38.08
N THR A 210 3.28 11.93 -37.64
CA THR A 210 2.53 12.85 -38.51
C THR A 210 3.44 13.62 -39.47
N SER A 211 4.71 13.84 -39.11
CA SER A 211 5.72 14.41 -40.00
C SER A 211 6.18 13.42 -41.08
N GLN A 212 6.39 12.15 -40.72
CA GLN A 212 6.77 11.08 -41.66
C GLN A 212 5.66 10.78 -42.67
N ASP A 213 4.41 10.73 -42.22
CA ASP A 213 3.26 10.49 -43.10
C ASP A 213 3.07 11.66 -44.10
N ARG A 214 3.26 12.92 -43.65
CA ARG A 214 3.21 14.10 -44.53
C ARG A 214 4.32 14.13 -45.58
N GLN A 215 5.55 13.76 -45.21
CA GLN A 215 6.64 13.64 -46.18
C GLN A 215 6.39 12.54 -47.21
N THR A 216 5.81 11.42 -46.78
CA THR A 216 5.49 10.30 -47.67
C THR A 216 4.39 10.66 -48.67
N ILE A 217 3.38 11.41 -48.24
CA ILE A 217 2.32 11.93 -49.14
C ILE A 217 2.90 12.94 -50.15
N SER A 218 3.77 13.85 -49.70
CA SER A 218 4.42 14.83 -50.59
C SER A 218 5.32 14.19 -51.66
N LEU A 219 5.86 13.00 -51.42
CA LEU A 219 6.69 12.25 -52.38
C LEU A 219 5.88 11.43 -53.38
N LEU A 220 4.59 11.18 -53.08
CA LEU A 220 3.67 10.47 -53.96
C LEU A 220 2.89 11.42 -54.90
N GLU A 221 2.87 12.71 -54.57
CA GLU A 221 2.23 13.77 -55.37
C GLU A 221 3.21 14.54 -56.28
N SER A 222 4.51 14.19 -56.25
CA SER A 222 5.60 14.72 -57.08
C SER A 222 6.06 13.74 -58.15
#